data_AF-A0A949G179-F1
#
_entry.id   AF-A0A949G179-F1
#
_cell.length_a   1.000
_cell.length_b   1.000
_cell.length_c   1.000
_cell.angle_alpha   90.00
_cell.angle_beta   90.00
_cell.angle_gamma   90.00
#
_symmetry.space_group_name_H-M   'P 1'
#
loop_
_entity.id
_entity.type
_entity.pdbx_description
1 polymer ?
#
loop_
_entity_poly.entity_id
_entity_poly.type
_entity_poly.pdbx_seq_one_letter_code
_entity_poly.pdbx_strand_id
1 'polypeptide(L)'
;MSIATHPLAAAGQAVDVVDKIAAYLNTARLAAVDGLTWQEFGELLLGLLRVAVTTLDAVGNLSGEDKKEIVMHAVARLFDMVANQAVPTSVYPLWILVRSPVRSLVLALASGAVEQLLPLVRLA
;
A
#
# COMPACT_ATOMS: atom_id res chain seq x y z
N MET A 1 16.29 9.14 4.29
CA MET A 1 16.09 7.68 4.18
C MET A 1 14.60 7.47 3.95
N SER A 2 14.17 6.68 2.96
CA SER A 2 12.73 6.55 2.65
C SER A 2 12.02 5.78 3.75
N ILE A 3 10.79 6.19 4.09
CA ILE A 3 9.96 5.50 5.08
C ILE A 3 9.60 4.06 4.64
N ALA A 4 9.63 3.79 3.33
CA ALA A 4 9.34 2.49 2.78
C ALA A 4 10.52 1.49 2.88
N THR A 5 11.73 1.92 3.28
CA THR A 5 12.91 1.05 3.31
C THR A 5 12.74 -0.15 4.26
N HIS A 6 12.28 0.06 5.50
CA HIS A 6 12.06 -1.04 6.45
C HIS A 6 10.90 -1.96 6.02
N PRO A 7 9.73 -1.44 5.59
CA PRO A 7 8.66 -2.27 5.04
C PRO A 7 9.09 -3.14 3.85
N LEU A 8 9.87 -2.58 2.91
CA LEU A 8 10.39 -3.33 1.76
C LEU A 8 11.34 -4.45 2.21
N ALA A 9 12.22 -4.18 3.17
CA ALA A 9 13.12 -5.20 3.72
C ALA A 9 12.35 -6.33 4.42
N ALA A 10 11.31 -5.99 5.20
CA ALA A 10 10.46 -6.97 5.88
C ALA A 10 9.74 -7.89 4.89
N ALA A 11 9.18 -7.33 3.81
CA ALA A 11 8.58 -8.11 2.73
C ALA A 11 9.62 -9.02 2.03
N GLY A 12 10.87 -8.57 1.89
CA GLY A 12 11.94 -9.36 1.30
C GLY A 12 12.31 -10.62 2.09
N GLN A 13 12.04 -10.66 3.40
CA GLN A 13 12.36 -11.82 4.26
C GLN A 13 11.25 -12.86 4.36
N ALA A 14 10.01 -12.52 3.98
CA ALA A 14 8.91 -13.48 3.97
C ALA A 14 9.00 -14.42 2.76
N VAL A 15 8.60 -15.68 2.96
CA VAL A 15 8.71 -16.73 1.93
C VAL A 15 7.44 -16.78 1.07
N ASP A 16 6.25 -16.76 1.68
CA ASP A 16 4.98 -16.84 0.97
C ASP A 16 4.46 -15.47 0.52
N VAL A 17 3.69 -15.44 -0.58
CA VAL A 17 3.19 -14.22 -1.23
C VAL A 17 2.32 -13.40 -0.29
N VAL A 18 1.41 -14.05 0.41
CA VAL A 18 0.51 -13.40 1.37
C VAL A 18 1.30 -12.84 2.56
N ASP A 19 2.31 -13.59 3.02
CA ASP A 19 3.18 -13.18 4.12
C ASP A 19 4.02 -11.95 3.77
N LYS A 20 4.46 -11.80 2.52
CA LYS A 20 5.19 -10.60 2.07
C LYS A 20 4.35 -9.33 2.21
N ILE A 21 3.09 -9.37 1.77
CA ILE A 21 2.17 -8.24 1.89
C ILE A 21 1.87 -7.95 3.37
N ALA A 22 1.62 -8.99 4.17
CA ALA A 22 1.34 -8.84 5.60
C ALA A 22 2.54 -8.26 6.37
N ALA A 23 3.76 -8.75 6.08
CA ALA A 23 5.00 -8.24 6.66
C ALA A 23 5.20 -6.76 6.33
N TYR A 24 5.00 -6.37 5.06
CA TYR A 24 5.07 -4.98 4.64
C TYR A 24 4.11 -4.09 5.45
N LEU A 25 2.83 -4.48 5.51
CA LEU A 25 1.80 -3.71 6.21
C LEU A 25 2.09 -3.55 7.71
N ASN A 26 2.58 -4.61 8.36
CA ASN A 26 2.95 -4.57 9.77
C ASN A 26 4.09 -3.59 10.02
N THR A 27 5.15 -3.65 9.22
CA THR A 27 6.29 -2.73 9.37
C THR A 27 5.93 -1.30 8.99
N ALA A 28 5.06 -1.09 7.98
CA ALA A 28 4.55 0.23 7.62
C ALA A 28 3.74 0.86 8.77
N ARG A 29 2.93 0.08 9.49
CA ARG A 29 2.23 0.55 10.69
C ARG A 29 3.20 1.02 11.77
N LEU A 30 4.27 0.25 12.00
CA LEU A 30 5.28 0.59 13.01
C LEU A 30 6.05 1.86 12.62
N ALA A 31 6.37 2.03 11.34
CA ALA A 31 7.03 3.23 10.83
C ALA A 31 6.16 4.49 10.96
N ALA A 32 4.83 4.33 11.01
CA ALA A 32 3.85 5.41 11.11
C ALA A 32 3.49 5.82 12.55
N VAL A 33 4.05 5.17 13.58
CA VAL A 33 3.62 5.36 14.99
C VAL A 33 3.76 6.81 15.45
N ASP A 34 4.85 7.47 15.07
CA ASP A 34 5.14 8.86 15.48
C ASP A 34 4.49 9.90 14.57
N GLY A 35 3.55 9.47 13.72
CA GLY A 35 2.97 10.28 12.66
C GLY A 35 3.65 10.05 11.31
N LEU A 36 3.05 10.58 10.26
CA LEU A 36 3.61 10.62 8.92
C LEU A 36 3.09 11.84 8.15
N THR A 37 3.73 12.14 7.04
CA THR A 37 3.28 13.12 6.06
C THR A 37 2.53 12.41 4.92
N TRP A 38 1.70 13.15 4.18
CA TRP A 38 1.06 12.60 2.98
C TRP A 38 2.06 12.14 1.90
N GLN A 39 3.25 12.75 1.86
CA GLN A 39 4.33 12.29 1.00
C GLN A 39 4.83 10.91 1.44
N GLU A 40 5.10 10.72 2.74
CA GLU A 40 5.52 9.44 3.30
C GLU A 40 4.44 8.35 3.13
N PHE A 41 3.16 8.71 3.28
CA PHE A 41 2.06 7.81 2.90
C PHE A 41 2.16 7.37 1.44
N GLY A 42 2.42 8.31 0.52
CA GLY A 42 2.61 8.03 -0.90
C GLY A 42 3.80 7.08 -1.15
N GLU A 43 4.91 7.27 -0.45
CA GLU A 43 6.06 6.36 -0.52
C GLU A 43 5.69 4.94 -0.03
N LEU A 44 4.98 4.83 1.09
CA LEU A 44 4.49 3.54 1.60
C LEU A 44 3.54 2.86 0.63
N LEU A 45 2.64 3.62 0.00
CA LEU A 45 1.68 3.12 -0.97
C LEU A 45 2.37 2.60 -2.23
N LEU A 46 3.30 3.36 -2.81
CA LEU A 46 4.05 2.94 -4.00
C LEU A 46 4.93 1.72 -3.71
N GLY A 47 5.57 1.67 -2.54
CA GLY A 47 6.33 0.50 -2.11
C GLY A 47 5.45 -0.74 -1.96
N LEU A 48 4.26 -0.60 -1.38
CA LEU A 48 3.28 -1.70 -1.27
C LEU A 48 2.84 -2.18 -2.65
N LEU A 49 2.47 -1.26 -3.55
CA LEU A 49 2.04 -1.59 -4.91
C LEU A 49 3.13 -2.38 -5.65
N ARG A 50 4.39 -1.96 -5.53
CA ARG A 50 5.53 -2.70 -6.10
C ARG A 50 5.59 -4.11 -5.54
N VAL A 51 5.65 -4.27 -4.22
CA VAL A 51 5.72 -5.60 -3.57
C VAL A 51 4.55 -6.48 -3.96
N ALA A 52 3.33 -5.97 -3.87
CA ALA A 52 2.13 -6.76 -4.12
C ALA A 52 2.07 -7.19 -5.60
N VAL A 53 2.30 -6.28 -6.55
CA VAL A 53 2.27 -6.61 -7.98
C VAL A 53 3.39 -7.58 -8.35
N THR A 54 4.64 -7.35 -7.92
CA THR A 54 5.75 -8.25 -8.28
C THR A 54 5.56 -9.65 -7.70
N THR A 55 5.01 -9.73 -6.49
CA THR A 55 4.85 -11.02 -5.81
C THR A 55 3.65 -11.79 -6.37
N LEU A 56 2.55 -11.11 -6.67
CA LEU A 56 1.37 -11.74 -7.26
C LEU A 56 1.57 -12.09 -8.73
N ASP A 57 2.40 -11.36 -9.48
CA ASP A 57 2.68 -11.72 -10.88
C ASP A 57 3.34 -13.11 -10.98
N ALA A 58 4.22 -13.45 -10.02
CA ALA A 58 4.84 -14.77 -9.90
C ALA A 58 3.86 -15.92 -9.59
N VAL A 59 2.64 -15.62 -9.14
CA VAL A 59 1.61 -16.61 -8.83
C VAL A 59 0.87 -17.03 -10.11
N GLY A 60 1.15 -18.22 -10.62
CA GLY A 60 0.59 -18.69 -11.91
C GLY A 60 -0.86 -19.18 -11.87
N ASN A 61 -1.44 -19.44 -10.70
CA ASN A 61 -2.77 -20.04 -10.54
C ASN A 61 -3.90 -19.04 -10.21
N LEU A 62 -3.60 -17.73 -10.19
CA LEU A 62 -4.58 -16.67 -9.97
C LEU A 62 -4.86 -15.91 -11.26
N SER A 63 -6.12 -15.55 -11.49
CA SER A 63 -6.49 -14.67 -12.60
C SER A 63 -5.96 -13.25 -12.37
N GLY A 64 -5.91 -12.44 -13.43
CA GLY A 64 -5.53 -11.04 -13.30
C GLY A 64 -6.49 -10.22 -12.43
N GLU A 65 -7.77 -10.58 -12.44
CA GLU A 65 -8.81 -9.95 -11.62
C GLU A 65 -8.60 -10.28 -10.14
N ASP A 66 -8.37 -11.55 -9.80
CA ASP A 66 -8.08 -11.97 -8.41
C ASP A 66 -6.84 -11.26 -7.86
N LYS A 67 -5.78 -11.17 -8.66
CA LYS A 67 -4.55 -10.46 -8.27
C LYS A 67 -4.85 -8.98 -8.02
N LYS A 68 -5.61 -8.33 -8.90
CA LYS A 68 -6.00 -6.93 -8.71
C LYS A 68 -6.81 -6.74 -7.43
N GLU A 69 -7.77 -7.61 -7.17
CA GLU A 69 -8.58 -7.57 -5.94
C GLU A 69 -7.69 -7.67 -4.68
N ILE A 70 -6.74 -8.62 -4.65
CA ILE A 70 -5.80 -8.77 -3.52
C ILE A 70 -4.97 -7.48 -3.31
N VAL A 71 -4.44 -6.89 -4.39
CA VAL A 71 -3.69 -5.62 -4.30
C VAL A 71 -4.58 -4.51 -3.74
N MET A 72 -5.80 -4.39 -4.25
CA MET A 72 -6.74 -3.35 -3.83
C MET A 72 -7.14 -3.49 -2.34
N HIS A 73 -7.30 -4.73 -1.85
CA HIS A 73 -7.49 -4.99 -0.43
C HIS A 73 -6.28 -4.60 0.42
N ALA A 74 -5.06 -4.86 -0.06
CA ALA A 74 -3.85 -4.46 0.64
C ALA A 74 -3.72 -2.93 0.74
N VAL A 75 -4.03 -2.21 -0.34
CA VAL A 75 -4.05 -0.74 -0.38
C VAL A 75 -5.08 -0.16 0.58
N ALA A 76 -6.31 -0.68 0.53
CA ALA A 76 -7.37 -0.31 1.46
C ALA A 76 -6.91 -0.47 2.92
N ARG A 77 -6.31 -1.62 3.23
CA ARG A 77 -5.80 -1.93 4.56
C ARG A 77 -4.67 -0.99 4.99
N LEU A 78 -3.74 -0.65 4.10
CA LEU A 78 -2.70 0.34 4.39
C LEU A 78 -3.33 1.70 4.76
N PHE A 79 -4.23 2.20 3.92
CA PHE A 79 -4.91 3.48 4.19
C PHE A 79 -5.64 3.44 5.54
N ASP A 80 -6.42 2.40 5.79
CA ASP A 80 -7.21 2.28 7.01
C ASP A 80 -6.32 2.19 8.27
N MET A 81 -5.11 1.66 8.14
CA MET A 81 -4.12 1.52 9.22
C MET A 81 -3.35 2.79 9.54
N VAL A 82 -2.98 3.60 8.53
CA VAL A 82 -2.01 4.71 8.73
C VAL A 82 -2.51 6.09 8.31
N ALA A 83 -3.66 6.22 7.63
CA ALA A 83 -4.07 7.53 7.11
C ALA A 83 -4.34 8.58 8.22
N ASN A 84 -4.74 8.16 9.42
CA ASN A 84 -4.96 9.09 10.53
C ASN A 84 -3.66 9.74 11.03
N GLN A 85 -2.53 9.06 10.83
CA GLN A 85 -1.20 9.49 11.24
C GLN A 85 -0.66 10.54 10.28
N ALA A 86 -1.27 10.66 9.08
CA ALA A 86 -0.98 11.70 8.09
C ALA A 86 -1.61 13.07 8.41
N VAL A 87 -2.46 13.14 9.44
CA VAL A 87 -3.40 14.23 9.65
C VAL A 87 -3.07 14.98 10.95
N PRO A 88 -2.74 16.28 10.88
CA PRO A 88 -2.56 17.09 12.08
C PRO A 88 -3.82 17.16 12.93
N THR A 89 -3.67 17.18 14.26
CA THR A 89 -4.80 17.23 15.20
C THR A 89 -5.71 18.43 14.98
N SER A 90 -5.16 19.57 14.54
CA SER A 90 -5.91 20.80 14.27
C SER A 90 -6.95 20.66 13.15
N VAL A 91 -6.74 19.74 12.19
CA VAL A 91 -7.65 19.51 11.06
C VAL A 91 -8.45 18.21 11.19
N TYR A 92 -8.34 17.51 12.32
CA TYR A 92 -9.00 16.23 12.56
C TYR A 92 -10.54 16.27 12.43
N PRO A 93 -11.26 17.33 12.87
CA PRO A 93 -12.71 17.41 12.67
C PRO A 93 -13.11 17.39 11.20
N LEU A 94 -12.36 18.10 10.35
CA LEU A 94 -12.59 18.09 8.90
C LEU A 94 -12.21 16.74 8.30
N TRP A 95 -11.12 16.13 8.78
CA TRP A 95 -10.66 14.81 8.33
C TRP A 95 -11.74 13.74 8.45
N ILE A 96 -12.50 13.71 9.55
CA ILE A 96 -13.58 12.72 9.73
C ILE A 96 -14.60 12.80 8.60
N LEU A 97 -14.92 14.01 8.11
CA LEU A 97 -15.87 14.22 7.02
C LEU A 97 -15.31 13.82 5.66
N VAL A 98 -14.02 14.06 5.43
CA VAL A 98 -13.37 13.83 4.12
C VAL A 98 -12.61 12.50 4.03
N ARG A 99 -12.47 11.73 5.11
CA ARG A 99 -11.72 10.47 5.12
C ARG A 99 -12.25 9.47 4.10
N SER A 100 -13.57 9.31 4.03
CA SER A 100 -14.22 8.39 3.08
C SER A 100 -13.95 8.77 1.62
N PRO A 101 -14.20 10.02 1.17
CA PRO A 101 -13.87 10.41 -0.21
C PRO A 101 -12.37 10.36 -0.50
N VAL A 102 -11.50 10.69 0.46
CA VAL A 102 -10.03 10.54 0.29
C VAL A 102 -9.64 9.07 0.12
N ARG A 103 -10.24 8.16 0.90
CA ARG A 103 -10.02 6.70 0.73
C ARG A 103 -10.41 6.24 -0.67
N SER A 104 -11.58 6.67 -1.14
CA SER A 104 -12.05 6.34 -2.49
C SER A 104 -11.11 6.90 -3.57
N LEU A 105 -10.60 8.11 -3.39
CA LEU A 105 -9.60 8.71 -4.29
C LEU A 105 -8.30 7.89 -4.31
N VAL A 106 -7.77 7.52 -3.15
CA VAL A 106 -6.56 6.70 -3.04
C VAL A 106 -6.74 5.35 -3.73
N LEU A 107 -7.90 4.70 -3.54
CA LEU A 107 -8.20 3.43 -4.22
C LEU A 107 -8.34 3.59 -5.73
N ALA A 108 -8.98 4.66 -6.21
CA ALA A 108 -9.08 4.94 -7.64
C ALA A 108 -7.68 5.15 -8.27
N LEU A 109 -6.81 5.92 -7.61
CA LEU A 109 -5.43 6.13 -8.03
C LEU A 109 -4.64 4.82 -8.03
N ALA A 110 -4.77 4.01 -6.98
CA ALA A 110 -4.11 2.72 -6.88
C ALA A 110 -4.58 1.74 -7.97
N SER A 111 -5.87 1.71 -8.29
CA SER A 111 -6.38 0.89 -9.41
C SER A 111 -5.72 1.28 -10.73
N GLY A 112 -5.66 2.58 -11.05
CA GLY A 112 -4.98 3.06 -12.24
C GLY A 112 -3.47 2.75 -12.24
N ALA A 113 -2.81 2.88 -11.10
CA ALA A 113 -1.41 2.53 -10.94
C ALA A 113 -1.15 1.04 -11.16
N VAL A 114 -1.99 0.15 -10.65
CA VAL A 114 -1.86 -1.31 -10.87
C VAL A 114 -1.94 -1.66 -12.35
N GLU A 115 -2.89 -1.06 -13.07
CA GLU A 115 -3.04 -1.29 -14.51
C GLU A 115 -1.82 -0.82 -15.31
N GLN A 116 -1.16 0.26 -14.88
CA GLN A 116 0.07 0.75 -15.50
C GLN A 116 1.32 -0.05 -15.08
N LEU A 117 1.37 -0.57 -13.85
CA LEU A 117 2.52 -1.32 -13.33
C LEU A 117 2.59 -2.74 -13.88
N LEU A 118 1.46 -3.38 -14.17
CA LEU A 118 1.42 -4.75 -14.69
C LEU A 118 2.26 -4.94 -15.99
N PRO A 119 2.13 -4.09 -17.02
CA PRO A 119 3.00 -4.17 -18.20
C PRO A 119 4.48 -3.96 -17.88
N LEU A 120 4.81 -3.03 -16.99
CA LEU A 120 6.20 -2.71 -16.65
C LEU A 120 6.89 -3.86 -15.92
N VAL A 121 6.18 -4.55 -15.02
CA VAL A 121 6.70 -5.71 -14.30
C VAL A 121 6.94 -6.89 -15.25
N ARG A 122 6.10 -7.08 -16.27
CA ARG A 122 6.26 -8.16 -17.26
C ARG A 122 7.39 -7.93 -18.26
N LEU A 123 7.86 -6.69 -18.41
CA LEU A 123 8.95 -6.32 -19.31
C LEU A 123 10.33 -6.31 -18.63
N ALA A 124 10.37 -6.38 -17.29
CA ALA A 124 11.58 -6.37 -16.47
C ALA A 124 12.05 -7.78 -16.15
#